data_AF-A0A8H3LVN9-F1
#
_entry.id   AF-A0A8H3LVN9-F1
#
_cell.length_a   1.000
_cell.length_b   1.000
_cell.length_c   1.000
_cell.angle_alpha   90.00
_cell.angle_beta   90.00
_cell.angle_gamma   90.00
#
_symmetry.space_group_name_H-M   'P 1'
#
loop_
_entity.id
_entity.type
_entity.pdbx_description
1 polymer ?
#
loop_
_entity_poly.entity_id
_entity_poly.type
_entity_poly.pdbx_seq_one_letter_code
_entity_poly.pdbx_strand_id
1 'polypeptide(L)'
;MPVIGTNESGKTNILGNLFLGTKAEYICKGKKGPKGTSYGSRYIACDDLIVCGYHPDEPKWAFVRYMYGIISKDPKAPYYENIRFSYISPEKIPSVRAFLPERSTVIVFEDVCLAPEYIQNQIGQFFGNGRHWNISCVYVVQKYHKILIFIRENSSHLVLFNSDSSHEDISKIIRRYTDDVKNASMVINSYLHKGEPVIYIDPQKARELDQIIAKQTPTINIDPQKVHNLDQHLALQKLYYRPEGLYQNVKRLWDACKKAGYSFSFIDVKKWLENQAIYQIFRPSPKHIPYASYSKITKPNTVHQYDLIEIPYDEDVDTNLLDNGPIYYYVLLVIDCVTRYKDFIFLTSKSSKEVAEAFKSIYDNPDKPLNWP
;
A
#
# COMPACT_ATOMS: atom_id res chain seq x y z
N MET A 1 14.78 11.10 19.61
CA MET A 1 13.37 10.72 19.78
C MET A 1 13.27 9.27 20.26
N PRO A 2 13.01 9.04 21.56
CA PRO A 2 12.60 7.72 22.04
C PRO A 2 11.22 7.32 21.52
N VAL A 3 11.08 6.05 21.13
CA VAL A 3 9.85 5.38 20.71
C VAL A 3 9.70 4.13 21.55
N ILE A 4 8.74 4.13 22.47
CA ILE A 4 8.59 3.07 23.48
C ILE A 4 7.30 2.31 23.24
N GLY A 5 7.36 0.98 23.29
CA GLY A 5 6.18 0.12 23.17
C GLY A 5 6.52 -1.36 23.37
N THR A 6 5.54 -2.17 23.80
CA THR A 6 5.72 -3.62 23.88
C THR A 6 5.92 -4.25 22.51
N ASN A 7 6.21 -5.55 22.48
CA ASN A 7 6.13 -6.29 21.23
C ASN A 7 4.73 -6.19 20.64
N GLU A 8 4.63 -6.19 19.32
CA GLU A 8 3.35 -6.08 18.59
C GLU A 8 2.59 -4.76 18.74
N SER A 9 3.12 -3.78 19.49
CA SER A 9 2.49 -2.46 19.67
C SER A 9 2.45 -1.60 18.40
N GLY A 10 3.02 -2.08 17.28
CA GLY A 10 3.15 -1.31 16.03
C GLY A 10 4.26 -0.23 16.05
N LYS A 11 5.10 -0.17 17.09
CA LYS A 11 6.11 0.87 17.29
C LYS A 11 7.14 1.03 16.17
N THR A 12 7.54 -0.05 15.49
CA THR A 12 8.46 0.09 14.36
C THR A 12 7.71 0.38 13.06
N ASN A 13 6.46 -0.05 12.92
CA ASN A 13 5.65 0.24 11.72
C ASN A 13 5.40 1.74 11.57
N ILE A 14 5.22 2.48 12.68
CA ILE A 14 5.09 3.94 12.63
C ILE A 14 6.34 4.60 12.07
N LEU A 15 7.54 4.05 12.27
CA LEU A 15 8.76 4.63 11.71
C LEU A 15 8.77 4.56 10.19
N GLY A 16 8.37 3.42 9.60
CA GLY A 16 8.17 3.32 8.16
C GLY A 16 7.21 4.38 7.64
N ASN A 17 6.09 4.58 8.33
CA ASN A 17 5.13 5.62 7.99
C ASN A 17 5.69 7.04 8.17
N LEU A 18 6.53 7.29 9.17
CA LEU A 18 7.15 8.60 9.38
C LEU A 18 8.19 8.92 8.29
N PHE A 19 9.03 7.95 7.93
CA PHE A 19 10.09 8.12 6.94
C PHE A 19 9.61 8.04 5.49
N LEU A 20 8.42 7.50 5.23
CA LEU A 20 7.84 7.47 3.89
C LEU A 20 6.69 8.46 3.72
N GLY A 21 6.01 8.79 4.82
CA GLY A 21 4.84 9.65 4.87
C GLY A 21 3.79 9.29 3.81
N THR A 22 3.21 10.31 3.20
CA THR A 22 2.25 10.13 2.09
C THR A 22 2.94 9.78 0.78
N LYS A 23 4.26 10.01 0.67
CA LYS A 23 5.01 9.83 -0.59
C LYS A 23 4.95 8.40 -1.11
N ALA A 24 5.03 7.39 -0.23
CA ALA A 24 4.90 6.00 -0.66
C ALA A 24 3.54 5.69 -1.30
N GLU A 25 2.46 6.22 -0.74
CA GLU A 25 1.11 6.05 -1.28
C GLU A 25 0.99 6.68 -2.69
N TYR A 26 1.50 7.89 -2.89
CA TYR A 26 1.46 8.58 -4.18
C TYR A 26 2.25 7.82 -5.26
N ILE A 27 3.42 7.30 -4.90
CA ILE A 27 4.24 6.47 -5.80
C ILE A 27 3.50 5.18 -6.17
N CYS A 28 2.99 4.43 -5.18
CA CYS A 28 2.30 3.16 -5.44
C CYS A 28 1.00 3.34 -6.24
N LYS A 29 0.29 4.45 -6.08
CA LYS A 29 -0.96 4.72 -6.80
C LYS A 29 -0.76 5.38 -8.18
N GLY A 30 0.47 5.73 -8.55
CA GLY A 30 0.76 6.45 -9.81
C GLY A 30 0.05 7.80 -9.92
N LYS A 31 -0.39 8.38 -8.80
CA LYS A 31 -1.17 9.63 -8.79
C LYS A 31 -0.22 10.81 -8.68
N LYS A 32 -0.36 11.79 -9.59
CA LYS A 32 0.13 13.15 -9.33
C LYS A 32 -0.69 13.73 -8.18
N GLY A 33 -0.04 14.50 -7.30
CA GLY A 33 -0.78 15.41 -6.44
C GLY A 33 -1.64 16.37 -7.28
N PRO A 34 -2.67 17.03 -6.70
CA PRO A 34 -3.41 18.11 -7.37
C PRO A 34 -2.50 19.06 -8.15
N LYS A 35 -2.97 19.64 -9.27
CA LYS A 35 -2.19 20.58 -10.11
C LYS A 35 -1.44 21.59 -9.23
N GLY A 36 -0.11 21.57 -9.28
CA GLY A 36 0.77 22.45 -8.49
C GLY A 36 1.27 21.89 -7.15
N THR A 37 1.00 20.63 -6.80
CA THR A 37 1.42 20.02 -5.52
C THR A 37 2.49 18.93 -5.69
N SER A 38 3.27 18.70 -4.63
CA SER A 38 4.33 17.69 -4.56
C SER A 38 3.79 16.25 -4.60
N TYR A 39 4.61 15.29 -5.03
CA TYR A 39 4.33 13.84 -4.97
C TYR A 39 4.37 13.32 -3.51
N GLY A 40 3.44 13.81 -2.68
CA GLY A 40 3.43 13.56 -1.25
C GLY A 40 4.62 14.16 -0.51
N SER A 41 4.72 13.84 0.77
CA SER A 41 5.79 14.27 1.66
C SER A 41 6.14 13.16 2.65
N ARG A 42 7.40 13.14 3.10
CA ARG A 42 7.86 12.38 4.26
C ARG A 42 7.58 13.21 5.52
N TYR A 43 7.17 12.57 6.61
CA TYR A 43 6.91 13.28 7.87
C TYR A 43 8.20 13.56 8.64
N ILE A 44 9.19 12.67 8.52
CA ILE A 44 10.57 12.91 8.92
C ILE A 44 11.41 12.97 7.64
N ALA A 45 11.73 14.18 7.21
CA ALA A 45 12.64 14.41 6.11
C ALA A 45 14.09 14.29 6.59
N CYS A 46 14.88 13.51 5.86
CA CYS A 46 16.32 13.38 6.04
C CYS A 46 16.97 12.97 4.72
N ASP A 47 18.23 13.36 4.52
CA ASP A 47 19.00 12.96 3.36
C ASP A 47 19.50 11.53 3.49
N ASP A 48 19.97 11.14 4.67
CA ASP A 48 20.52 9.81 4.91
C ASP A 48 19.79 9.14 6.09
N LEU A 49 19.11 8.03 5.82
CA LEU A 49 18.47 7.19 6.84
C LEU A 49 19.35 5.96 7.11
N ILE A 50 19.78 5.81 8.35
CA ILE A 50 20.57 4.67 8.82
C ILE A 50 19.76 3.91 9.86
N VAL A 51 19.59 2.60 9.67
CA VAL A 51 19.00 1.72 10.68
C VAL A 51 20.13 0.90 11.30
N CYS A 52 20.26 0.99 12.61
CA CYS A 52 21.24 0.28 13.41
C CYS A 52 20.52 -0.76 14.27
N GLY A 53 20.70 -2.04 13.96
CA GLY A 53 20.05 -3.15 14.68
C GLY A 53 20.63 -4.50 14.26
N TYR A 54 20.11 -5.57 14.86
CA TYR A 54 20.61 -6.94 14.64
C TYR A 54 19.84 -7.72 13.55
N HIS A 55 18.73 -7.18 13.05
CA HIS A 55 17.78 -7.89 12.18
C HIS A 55 17.54 -7.11 10.86
N PRO A 56 18.49 -7.17 9.89
CA PRO A 56 18.42 -6.39 8.65
C PRO A 56 17.29 -6.78 7.70
N ASP A 57 16.75 -8.00 7.85
CA ASP A 57 15.81 -8.62 6.92
C ASP A 57 14.35 -8.49 7.36
N GLU A 58 14.07 -7.69 8.40
CA GLU A 58 12.70 -7.45 8.82
C GLU A 58 11.88 -6.79 7.69
N PRO A 59 10.66 -7.29 7.41
CA PRO A 59 9.86 -6.87 6.24
C PRO A 59 9.65 -5.35 6.12
N LYS A 60 9.53 -4.66 7.26
CA LYS A 60 9.35 -3.20 7.34
C LYS A 60 10.54 -2.43 6.77
N TRP A 61 11.77 -2.84 7.07
CA TRP A 61 12.98 -2.18 6.58
C TRP A 61 13.28 -2.59 5.15
N ALA A 62 12.93 -3.81 4.75
CA ALA A 62 12.93 -4.19 3.35
C ALA A 62 12.01 -3.26 2.52
N PHE A 63 10.81 -2.98 3.02
CA PHE A 63 9.88 -2.04 2.37
C PHE A 63 10.41 -0.60 2.33
N VAL A 64 10.93 -0.08 3.46
CA VAL A 64 11.53 1.27 3.49
C VAL A 64 12.72 1.37 2.53
N ARG A 65 13.61 0.37 2.52
CA ARG A 65 14.76 0.28 1.61
C ARG A 65 14.31 0.30 0.15
N TYR A 66 13.31 -0.51 -0.19
CA TYR A 66 12.72 -0.56 -1.52
C TYR A 66 12.18 0.80 -1.96
N MET A 67 11.40 1.45 -1.09
CA MET A 67 10.82 2.76 -1.40
C MET A 67 11.86 3.87 -1.52
N TYR A 68 12.87 3.89 -0.64
CA TYR A 68 14.02 4.81 -0.77
C TYR A 68 14.76 4.59 -2.09
N GLY A 69 14.94 3.33 -2.48
CA GLY A 69 15.53 2.97 -3.77
C GLY A 69 14.74 3.48 -4.96
N ILE A 70 13.39 3.47 -4.91
CA ILE A 70 12.56 4.07 -5.96
C ILE A 70 12.73 5.60 -5.98
N ILE A 71 12.65 6.24 -4.81
CA ILE A 71 12.69 7.70 -4.69
C ILE A 71 14.02 8.26 -5.20
N SER A 72 15.14 7.59 -4.95
CA SER A 72 16.46 8.08 -5.33
C SER A 72 16.98 7.59 -6.68
N LYS A 73 16.20 6.77 -7.41
CA LYS A 73 16.68 6.11 -8.65
C LYS A 73 16.88 7.05 -9.83
N ASP A 74 15.91 7.93 -10.09
CA ASP A 74 15.89 8.76 -11.31
C ASP A 74 15.78 10.24 -10.94
N PRO A 75 16.85 11.04 -11.11
CA PRO A 75 16.84 12.48 -10.87
C PRO A 75 15.80 13.27 -11.67
N LYS A 76 15.29 12.70 -12.78
CA LYS A 76 14.24 13.32 -13.60
C LYS A 76 12.83 12.96 -13.12
N ALA A 77 12.69 11.99 -12.21
CA ALA A 77 11.40 11.62 -11.68
C ALA A 77 10.82 12.77 -10.83
N PRO A 78 9.52 13.06 -10.93
CA PRO A 78 8.91 14.17 -10.20
C PRO A 78 8.76 13.92 -8.69
N TYR A 79 8.99 12.68 -8.24
CA TYR A 79 9.04 12.29 -6.83
C TYR A 79 10.48 12.15 -6.31
N TYR A 80 11.49 12.44 -7.13
CA TYR A 80 12.90 12.26 -6.78
C TYR A 80 13.30 13.05 -5.55
N GLU A 81 14.08 12.41 -4.68
CA GLU A 81 14.84 13.07 -3.63
C GLU A 81 16.24 12.45 -3.56
N ASN A 82 17.27 13.26 -3.26
CA ASN A 82 18.64 12.79 -3.10
C ASN A 82 18.85 12.13 -1.72
N ILE A 83 18.18 10.99 -1.53
CA ILE A 83 18.13 10.27 -0.26
C ILE A 83 18.84 8.92 -0.32
N ARG A 84 19.36 8.48 0.84
CA ARG A 84 20.01 7.18 0.99
C ARG A 84 19.42 6.42 2.17
N PHE A 85 19.36 5.10 2.01
CA PHE A 85 19.02 4.17 3.08
C PHE A 85 20.20 3.22 3.28
N SER A 86 20.58 2.99 4.53
CA SER A 86 21.53 1.93 4.88
C SER A 86 21.11 1.22 6.15
N TYR A 87 21.50 -0.05 6.26
CA TYR A 87 21.35 -0.84 7.47
C TYR A 87 22.74 -1.23 7.97
N ILE A 88 23.01 -1.02 9.24
CA ILE A 88 24.29 -1.32 9.89
C ILE A 88 24.10 -2.18 11.13
N SER A 89 25.09 -3.02 11.42
CA SER A 89 25.17 -3.73 12.70
C SER A 89 25.65 -2.78 13.80
N PRO A 90 25.25 -2.95 15.07
CA PRO A 90 25.68 -2.10 16.17
C PRO A 90 27.21 -2.07 16.38
N GLU A 91 27.93 -3.11 15.97
CA GLU A 91 29.40 -3.18 16.00
C GLU A 91 30.06 -2.29 14.94
N LYS A 92 29.27 -1.78 13.98
CA LYS A 92 29.73 -0.96 12.86
C LYS A 92 29.23 0.49 12.97
N ILE A 93 28.84 0.94 14.16
CA ILE A 93 28.44 2.34 14.37
C ILE A 93 29.63 3.24 13.98
N PRO A 94 29.48 4.09 12.94
CA PRO A 94 30.57 4.95 12.49
C PRO A 94 30.83 6.08 13.49
N SER A 95 32.03 6.66 13.44
CA SER A 95 32.31 7.91 14.12
C SER A 95 31.44 9.04 13.54
N VAL A 96 30.96 9.95 14.39
CA VAL A 96 30.23 11.16 13.95
C VAL A 96 31.01 12.01 12.95
N ARG A 97 32.35 11.94 12.98
CA ARG A 97 33.25 12.66 12.04
C ARG A 97 33.22 12.09 10.61
N ALA A 98 32.66 10.90 10.42
CA ALA A 98 32.50 10.32 9.09
C ALA A 98 31.30 10.91 8.31
N PHE A 99 30.47 11.72 8.97
CA PHE A 99 29.29 12.33 8.37
C PHE A 99 29.58 13.74 7.88
N LEU A 100 28.85 14.15 6.85
CA LEU A 100 28.90 15.49 6.29
C LEU A 100 27.83 16.37 6.95
N PRO A 101 28.19 17.48 7.61
CA PRO A 101 27.21 18.37 8.25
C PRO A 101 26.15 18.92 7.29
N GLU A 102 26.46 19.03 6.00
CA GLU A 102 25.57 19.53 4.96
C GLU A 102 24.42 18.57 4.64
N ARG A 103 24.54 17.29 5.02
CA ARG A 103 23.50 16.27 4.82
C ARG A 103 22.83 15.94 6.15
N SER A 104 21.51 16.05 6.18
CA SER A 104 20.70 15.67 7.33
C SER A 104 20.66 14.15 7.47
N THR A 105 21.23 13.62 8.55
CA THR A 105 21.25 12.18 8.80
C THR A 105 20.29 11.83 9.93
N VAL A 106 19.49 10.78 9.76
CA VAL A 106 18.73 10.17 10.85
C VAL A 106 19.23 8.75 11.08
N ILE A 107 19.65 8.45 12.31
CA ILE A 107 19.96 7.09 12.74
C ILE A 107 18.85 6.53 13.63
N VAL A 108 18.37 5.34 13.32
CA VAL A 108 17.40 4.58 14.11
C VAL A 108 18.13 3.46 14.83
N PHE A 109 18.21 3.55 16.15
CA PHE A 109 18.72 2.49 17.01
C PHE A 109 17.57 1.57 17.40
N GLU A 110 17.49 0.39 16.77
CA GLU A 110 16.41 -0.57 16.98
C GLU A 110 16.86 -1.80 17.75
N ASP A 111 16.16 -2.09 18.84
CA ASP A 111 16.36 -3.26 19.69
C ASP A 111 17.81 -3.45 20.18
N VAL A 112 18.58 -2.35 20.20
CA VAL A 112 19.95 -2.32 20.69
C VAL A 112 20.04 -2.12 22.20
N CYS A 113 18.94 -2.01 22.95
CA CYS A 113 18.98 -1.77 24.40
C CYS A 113 19.73 -2.81 25.22
N LEU A 114 19.86 -4.04 24.71
CA LEU A 114 20.59 -5.12 25.37
C LEU A 114 21.99 -5.32 24.79
N ALA A 115 22.45 -4.42 23.91
CA ALA A 115 23.80 -4.47 23.38
C ALA A 115 24.83 -4.26 24.51
N PRO A 116 26.05 -4.82 24.38
CA PRO A 116 27.11 -4.65 25.36
C PRO A 116 27.40 -3.19 25.71
N GLU A 117 27.94 -2.96 26.91
CA GLU A 117 28.18 -1.61 27.45
C GLU A 117 29.00 -0.72 26.52
N TYR A 118 30.02 -1.28 25.85
CA TYR A 118 30.82 -0.50 24.90
C TYR A 118 30.00 0.04 23.72
N ILE A 119 28.99 -0.71 23.24
CA ILE A 119 28.06 -0.27 22.20
C ILE A 119 27.11 0.80 22.76
N GLN A 120 26.57 0.61 23.96
CA GLN A 120 25.75 1.64 24.62
C GLN A 120 26.52 2.96 24.80
N ASN A 121 27.79 2.87 25.18
CA ASN A 121 28.66 4.04 25.34
C ASN A 121 28.90 4.74 23.99
N GLN A 122 29.14 3.99 22.91
CA GLN A 122 29.23 4.55 21.57
C GLN A 122 27.94 5.26 21.15
N ILE A 123 26.78 4.63 21.37
CA ILE A 123 25.46 5.23 21.11
C ILE A 123 25.28 6.53 21.89
N GLY A 124 25.63 6.55 23.18
CA GLY A 124 25.55 7.74 24.03
C GLY A 124 26.44 8.88 23.52
N GLN A 125 27.69 8.58 23.17
CA GLN A 125 28.61 9.56 22.56
C GLN A 125 28.08 10.06 21.21
N PHE A 126 27.53 9.16 20.40
CA PHE A 126 26.97 9.48 19.09
C PHE A 126 25.77 10.43 19.24
N PHE A 127 24.89 10.20 20.21
CA PHE A 127 23.77 11.09 20.51
C PHE A 127 24.20 12.48 20.97
N GLY A 128 25.20 12.55 21.86
CA GLY A 128 25.72 13.80 22.38
C GLY A 128 26.35 14.65 21.27
N ASN A 129 27.26 14.04 20.50
CA ASN A 129 28.07 14.75 19.51
C ASN A 129 27.38 14.90 18.16
N GLY A 130 26.44 14.02 17.80
CA GLY A 130 25.82 13.97 16.47
C GLY A 130 25.02 15.22 16.12
N ARG A 131 24.47 15.94 17.12
CA ARG A 131 23.74 17.19 16.89
C ARG A 131 24.58 18.27 16.22
N HIS A 132 25.88 18.32 16.50
CA HIS A 132 26.82 19.27 15.86
C HIS A 132 27.13 18.90 14.40
N TRP A 133 26.74 17.71 13.96
CA TRP A 133 27.00 17.16 12.62
C TRP A 133 25.69 16.91 11.84
N ASN A 134 24.60 17.59 12.22
CA ASN A 134 23.28 17.46 11.58
C ASN A 134 22.71 16.04 11.64
N ILE A 135 23.00 15.32 12.73
CA ILE A 135 22.52 13.96 12.95
C ILE A 135 21.42 13.95 14.02
N SER A 136 20.27 13.38 13.66
CA SER A 136 19.15 13.11 14.55
C SER A 136 19.08 11.63 14.90
N CYS A 137 18.81 11.32 16.17
CA CYS A 137 18.73 9.94 16.65
C CYS A 137 17.31 9.56 17.04
N VAL A 138 16.87 8.39 16.60
CA VAL A 138 15.63 7.71 16.99
C VAL A 138 15.98 6.45 17.76
N TYR A 139 15.31 6.21 18.88
CA TYR A 139 15.54 5.04 19.73
C TYR A 139 14.27 4.21 19.83
N VAL A 140 14.28 3.00 19.29
CA VAL A 140 13.14 2.08 19.42
C VAL A 140 13.44 1.12 20.55
N VAL A 141 12.63 1.18 21.60
CA VAL A 141 12.87 0.40 22.82
C VAL A 141 11.57 -0.16 23.39
N GLN A 142 11.67 -1.25 24.14
CA GLN A 142 10.49 -1.81 24.82
C GLN A 142 10.12 -1.06 26.10
N LYS A 143 11.13 -0.58 26.85
CA LYS A 143 10.94 0.06 28.15
C LYS A 143 11.73 1.34 28.23
N TYR A 144 11.08 2.43 28.65
CA TYR A 144 11.70 3.75 28.82
C TYR A 144 12.95 3.71 29.72
N HIS A 145 12.89 2.95 30.82
CA HIS A 145 13.98 2.88 31.79
C HIS A 145 15.26 2.21 31.28
N LYS A 146 15.19 1.47 30.16
CA LYS A 146 16.37 0.88 29.51
C LYS A 146 17.18 1.89 28.68
N ILE A 147 16.65 3.09 28.46
CA ILE A 147 17.37 4.15 27.75
C ILE A 147 18.35 4.84 28.72
N LEU A 148 19.56 5.15 28.23
CA LEU A 148 20.51 5.99 28.98
C LEU A 148 19.84 7.28 29.47
N ILE A 149 20.08 7.63 30.74
CA ILE A 149 19.47 8.80 31.39
C ILE A 149 19.72 10.07 30.56
N PHE A 150 20.96 10.25 30.11
CA PHE A 150 21.36 11.36 29.25
C PHE A 150 20.48 11.53 28.00
N ILE A 151 20.14 10.43 27.32
CA ILE A 151 19.28 10.48 26.11
C ILE A 151 17.85 10.86 26.49
N ARG A 152 17.33 10.33 27.60
CA ARG A 152 15.97 10.62 28.09
C ARG A 152 15.79 12.08 28.46
N GLU A 153 16.79 12.67 29.10
CA GLU A 153 16.74 14.05 29.57
C GLU A 153 16.91 15.06 28.43
N ASN A 154 17.64 14.66 27.37
CA ASN A 154 18.00 15.56 26.28
C ASN A 154 17.22 15.28 24.98
N SER A 155 16.20 14.42 25.02
CA SER A 155 15.35 14.13 23.87
C SER A 155 14.34 15.24 23.62
N SER A 156 14.25 15.72 22.39
CA SER A 156 13.26 16.72 21.97
C SER A 156 11.85 16.16 21.75
N HIS A 157 11.73 14.86 21.48
CA HIS A 157 10.47 14.19 21.16
C HIS A 157 10.41 12.83 21.83
N LEU A 158 9.23 12.39 22.24
CA LEU A 158 8.97 11.10 22.87
C LEU A 158 7.70 10.50 22.24
N VAL A 159 7.77 9.26 21.78
CA VAL A 159 6.61 8.52 21.28
C VAL A 159 6.32 7.37 22.22
N LEU A 160 5.09 7.31 22.73
CA LEU A 160 4.62 6.27 23.65
C LEU A 160 3.53 5.45 22.95
N PHE A 161 3.77 4.15 22.87
CA PHE A 161 2.77 3.14 22.55
C PHE A 161 2.31 2.46 23.84
N ASN A 162 1.14 1.80 23.77
CA ASN A 162 0.73 0.94 24.86
C ASN A 162 1.85 -0.08 25.11
N SER A 163 2.34 -0.13 26.34
CA SER A 163 3.48 -0.96 26.72
C SER A 163 3.15 -1.91 27.87
N ASP A 164 1.85 -2.14 28.11
CA ASP A 164 1.31 -2.88 29.27
C ASP A 164 1.95 -2.45 30.60
N SER A 165 2.50 -1.24 30.59
CA SER A 165 3.25 -0.65 31.68
C SER A 165 2.27 -0.20 32.74
N SER A 166 2.63 -0.41 34.00
CA SER A 166 1.79 0.01 35.11
C SER A 166 1.50 1.52 35.01
N HIS A 167 0.34 1.94 35.55
CA HIS A 167 0.02 3.36 35.70
C HIS A 167 1.16 4.15 36.37
N GLU A 168 1.89 3.48 37.27
CA GLU A 168 3.05 4.02 37.96
C GLU A 168 4.27 4.22 37.04
N ASP A 169 4.54 3.32 36.10
CA ASP A 169 5.62 3.47 35.11
C ASP A 169 5.35 4.64 34.16
N ILE A 170 4.10 4.78 33.71
CA ILE A 170 3.68 5.90 32.87
C ILE A 170 3.78 7.21 33.64
N SER A 171 3.37 7.21 34.91
CA SER A 171 3.53 8.38 35.80
C SER A 171 5.00 8.77 36.02
N LYS A 172 5.93 7.80 36.11
CA LYS A 172 7.38 8.08 36.20
C LYS A 172 7.93 8.73 34.93
N ILE A 173 7.40 8.39 33.77
CA ILE A 173 7.76 9.04 32.50
C ILE A 173 7.20 10.46 32.49
N ILE A 174 5.90 10.61 32.76
CA ILE A 174 5.15 11.88 32.66
C ILE A 174 5.62 12.94 33.67
N ARG A 175 6.02 12.53 34.88
CA ARG A 175 6.62 13.40 35.91
C ARG A 175 7.78 14.26 35.42
N ARG A 176 8.41 13.87 34.30
CA ARG A 176 9.51 14.62 33.69
C ARG A 176 9.05 15.70 32.73
N TYR A 177 7.78 15.67 32.31
CA TYR A 177 7.23 16.51 31.26
C TYR A 177 6.07 17.39 31.74
N THR A 178 5.46 17.13 32.89
CA THR A 178 4.41 18.01 33.44
C THR A 178 4.32 17.90 34.96
N ASP A 179 3.92 19.01 35.59
CA ASP A 179 3.61 19.06 37.02
C ASP A 179 2.24 18.44 37.32
N ASP A 180 1.29 18.49 36.38
CA ASP A 180 -0.03 17.83 36.51
C ASP A 180 0.00 16.38 36.02
N VAL A 181 0.82 15.60 36.73
CA VAL A 181 1.05 14.18 36.43
C VAL A 181 -0.25 13.39 36.47
N LYS A 182 -1.14 13.70 37.41
CA LYS A 182 -2.34 12.89 37.65
C LYS A 182 -3.29 12.98 36.45
N ASN A 183 -3.60 14.20 36.00
CA ASN A 183 -4.50 14.37 34.86
C ASN A 183 -3.82 13.93 33.55
N ALA A 184 -2.55 14.26 33.36
CA ALA A 184 -1.80 13.83 32.19
C ALA A 184 -1.74 12.29 32.08
N SER A 185 -1.42 11.58 33.16
CA SER A 185 -1.42 10.11 33.19
C SER A 185 -2.78 9.53 32.83
N MET A 186 -3.88 10.09 33.35
CA MET A 186 -5.23 9.62 33.03
C MET A 186 -5.54 9.78 31.54
N VAL A 187 -5.25 10.95 30.98
CA VAL A 187 -5.50 11.25 29.57
C VAL A 187 -4.65 10.34 28.67
N ILE A 188 -3.34 10.26 28.93
CA ILE A 188 -2.40 9.43 28.17
C ILE A 188 -2.82 7.96 28.21
N ASN A 189 -3.11 7.43 29.40
CA ASN A 189 -3.55 6.04 29.53
C ASN A 189 -4.81 5.77 28.72
N SER A 190 -5.75 6.72 28.70
CA SER A 190 -6.99 6.57 27.91
C SER A 190 -6.72 6.45 26.40
N TYR A 191 -5.73 7.18 25.87
CA TYR A 191 -5.32 7.09 24.46
C TYR A 191 -4.56 5.79 24.18
N LEU A 192 -3.61 5.44 25.05
CA LEU A 192 -2.84 4.20 24.91
C LEU A 192 -3.76 2.95 24.95
N HIS A 193 -4.79 2.93 25.81
CA HIS A 193 -5.76 1.84 25.87
C HIS A 193 -6.64 1.71 24.61
N LYS A 194 -6.83 2.80 23.86
CA LYS A 194 -7.51 2.78 22.56
C LYS A 194 -6.62 2.30 21.41
N GLY A 195 -5.34 1.98 21.69
CA GLY A 195 -4.36 1.59 20.68
C GLY A 195 -3.78 2.78 19.91
N GLU A 196 -4.02 4.01 20.36
CA GLU A 196 -3.50 5.22 19.73
C GLU A 196 -2.12 5.57 20.30
N PRO A 197 -1.09 5.74 19.46
CA PRO A 197 0.21 6.21 19.93
C PRO A 197 0.15 7.68 20.34
N VAL A 198 0.76 8.00 21.47
CA VAL A 198 0.87 9.39 21.94
C VAL A 198 2.25 9.92 21.57
N ILE A 199 2.28 11.01 20.78
CA ILE A 199 3.50 11.70 20.38
C ILE A 199 3.65 12.96 21.23
N TYR A 200 4.61 12.96 22.13
CA TYR A 200 5.05 14.11 22.91
C TYR A 200 6.13 14.88 22.16
N ILE A 201 5.89 16.18 21.96
CA ILE A 201 6.84 17.12 21.37
C ILE A 201 7.21 18.14 22.44
N ASP A 202 8.49 18.13 22.85
CA ASP A 202 9.19 19.10 23.71
C ASP A 202 8.86 19.14 25.24
N PRO A 203 9.83 18.80 26.12
CA PRO A 203 9.77 19.07 27.58
C PRO A 203 9.98 20.54 28.01
N GLN A 204 10.66 21.39 27.23
CA GLN A 204 10.84 22.82 27.58
C GLN A 204 9.60 23.67 27.27
N LYS A 205 8.81 23.26 26.26
CA LYS A 205 7.49 23.84 25.94
C LYS A 205 6.33 23.23 26.71
N ALA A 206 6.57 22.33 27.66
CA ALA A 206 5.48 21.82 28.48
C ALA A 206 4.79 22.90 29.35
N ARG A 207 5.45 24.04 29.63
CA ARG A 207 4.81 25.23 30.21
C ARG A 207 3.86 25.93 29.23
N GLU A 208 4.10 25.80 27.93
CA GLU A 208 3.14 26.19 26.91
C GLU A 208 2.01 25.17 26.83
N LEU A 209 2.16 23.90 27.27
CA LEU A 209 1.08 22.92 27.27
C LEU A 209 -0.12 23.38 28.11
N ASP A 210 0.07 24.06 29.24
CA ASP A 210 -1.05 24.65 30.00
C ASP A 210 -1.71 25.82 29.24
N GLN A 211 -0.94 26.58 28.47
CA GLN A 211 -1.46 27.67 27.62
C GLN A 211 -2.03 27.18 26.28
N ILE A 212 -1.58 26.03 25.77
CA ILE A 212 -1.99 25.34 24.55
C ILE A 212 -3.24 24.50 24.87
N ILE A 213 -3.29 23.79 26.00
CA ILE A 213 -4.51 23.16 26.53
C ILE A 213 -5.57 24.23 26.83
N ALA A 214 -5.17 25.44 27.27
CA ALA A 214 -6.08 26.55 27.49
C ALA A 214 -6.41 27.42 26.25
N LYS A 215 -5.62 27.40 25.15
CA LYS A 215 -5.85 28.28 23.97
C LYS A 215 -5.73 27.66 22.58
N GLN A 216 -5.18 26.46 22.38
CA GLN A 216 -5.16 25.77 21.09
C GLN A 216 -4.75 24.30 21.27
N THR A 217 -5.68 23.37 21.08
CA THR A 217 -5.35 21.93 20.95
C THR A 217 -4.19 21.76 19.95
N PRO A 218 -3.13 20.98 20.28
CA PRO A 218 -2.21 20.47 19.27
C PRO A 218 -2.98 19.40 18.51
N THR A 219 -3.83 19.88 17.61
CA THR A 219 -4.64 19.06 16.73
C THR A 219 -3.68 18.55 15.66
N ILE A 220 -3.15 17.33 15.83
CA ILE A 220 -3.09 16.47 14.64
C ILE A 220 -4.53 16.46 14.18
N ASN A 221 -4.83 17.17 13.10
CA ASN A 221 -6.16 17.16 12.52
C ASN A 221 -6.33 15.78 11.89
N ILE A 222 -6.53 14.77 12.75
CA ILE A 222 -7.08 13.51 12.33
C ILE A 222 -8.51 13.87 11.99
N ASP A 223 -8.72 14.15 10.71
CA ASP A 223 -10.03 14.39 10.14
C ASP A 223 -10.99 13.37 10.77
N PRO A 224 -11.94 13.82 11.63
CA PRO A 224 -12.83 12.90 12.34
C PRO A 224 -13.59 12.02 11.36
N GLN A 225 -13.81 12.52 10.14
CA GLN A 225 -14.38 11.74 9.05
C GLN A 225 -13.44 10.63 8.59
N LYS A 226 -12.12 10.85 8.51
CA LYS A 226 -11.15 9.80 8.18
C LYS A 226 -11.04 8.74 9.27
N VAL A 227 -11.07 9.12 10.55
CA VAL A 227 -11.09 8.15 11.66
C VAL A 227 -12.36 7.32 11.59
N HIS A 228 -13.51 7.97 11.46
CA HIS A 228 -14.78 7.30 11.33
C HIS A 228 -14.81 6.35 10.12
N ASN A 229 -14.26 6.78 8.97
CA ASN A 229 -14.15 5.95 7.78
C ASN A 229 -13.20 4.75 7.98
N LEU A 230 -12.13 4.91 8.77
CA LEU A 230 -11.18 3.84 9.06
C LEU A 230 -11.76 2.82 10.04
N ASP A 231 -12.43 3.28 11.09
CA ASP A 231 -13.15 2.42 12.05
C ASP A 231 -14.24 1.63 11.33
N GLN A 232 -15.00 2.31 10.46
CA GLN A 232 -15.99 1.68 9.60
C GLN A 232 -15.34 0.64 8.67
N HIS A 233 -14.19 0.97 8.05
CA HIS A 233 -13.47 0.04 7.20
C HIS A 233 -13.02 -1.22 7.96
N LEU A 234 -12.43 -1.05 9.15
CA LEU A 234 -11.95 -2.16 9.98
C LEU A 234 -13.10 -3.03 10.49
N ALA A 235 -14.22 -2.42 10.91
CA ALA A 235 -15.41 -3.14 11.33
C ALA A 235 -16.03 -3.96 10.19
N LEU A 236 -16.16 -3.37 9.00
CA LEU A 236 -16.66 -4.05 7.81
C LEU A 236 -15.74 -5.19 7.38
N GLN A 237 -14.42 -4.98 7.43
CA GLN A 237 -13.43 -6.02 7.13
C GLN A 237 -13.57 -7.20 8.10
N LYS A 238 -13.62 -6.93 9.41
CA LYS A 238 -13.79 -7.95 10.45
C LYS A 238 -15.09 -8.73 10.34
N LEU A 239 -16.16 -8.13 9.81
CA LEU A 239 -17.43 -8.83 9.59
C LEU A 239 -17.43 -9.61 8.28
N TYR A 240 -16.93 -9.01 7.20
CA TYR A 240 -17.01 -9.58 5.86
C TYR A 240 -16.08 -10.78 5.62
N TYR A 241 -14.88 -10.75 6.18
CA TYR A 241 -13.87 -11.82 5.99
C TYR A 241 -13.94 -12.92 7.06
N ARG A 242 -15.05 -13.00 7.81
CA ARG A 242 -15.27 -14.09 8.76
C ARG A 242 -15.54 -15.42 8.04
N PRO A 243 -15.05 -16.54 8.59
CA PRO A 243 -15.29 -17.87 8.02
C PRO A 243 -16.76 -18.31 8.09
N GLU A 244 -17.58 -17.68 8.94
CA GLU A 244 -18.98 -18.09 9.15
C GLU A 244 -19.94 -17.72 7.99
N GLY A 245 -19.48 -16.99 6.97
CA GLY A 245 -20.25 -16.85 5.72
C GLY A 245 -19.91 -15.61 4.89
N LEU A 246 -19.70 -15.81 3.59
CA LEU A 246 -19.46 -14.74 2.62
C LEU A 246 -20.76 -13.95 2.32
N TYR A 247 -20.75 -12.64 2.57
CA TYR A 247 -21.90 -11.79 2.24
C TYR A 247 -21.92 -11.43 0.74
N GLN A 248 -22.65 -12.22 -0.06
CA GLN A 248 -22.79 -12.01 -1.51
C GLN A 248 -23.66 -10.80 -1.90
N ASN A 249 -24.33 -10.14 -0.94
CA ASN A 249 -25.11 -8.96 -1.23
C ASN A 249 -24.94 -7.88 -0.15
N VAL A 250 -25.08 -6.62 -0.56
CA VAL A 250 -24.93 -5.43 0.29
C VAL A 250 -25.92 -5.44 1.46
N LYS A 251 -27.17 -5.85 1.21
CA LYS A 251 -28.23 -5.86 2.23
C LYS A 251 -27.91 -6.80 3.40
N ARG A 252 -27.40 -7.99 3.11
CA ARG A 252 -27.00 -8.99 4.11
C ARG A 252 -25.82 -8.52 4.94
N LEU A 253 -24.81 -7.89 4.31
CA LEU A 253 -23.69 -7.30 5.05
C LEU A 253 -24.18 -6.14 5.94
N TRP A 254 -25.07 -5.30 5.42
CA TRP A 254 -25.66 -4.20 6.19
C TRP A 254 -26.51 -4.68 7.37
N ASP A 255 -27.33 -5.71 7.18
CA ASP A 255 -28.11 -6.34 8.25
C ASP A 255 -27.20 -6.99 9.30
N ALA A 256 -26.09 -7.61 8.89
CA ALA A 256 -25.08 -8.13 9.80
C ALA A 256 -24.38 -7.03 10.61
N CYS A 257 -24.09 -5.89 9.98
CA CYS A 257 -23.55 -4.72 10.68
C CYS A 257 -24.51 -4.24 11.78
N LYS A 258 -25.81 -4.12 11.47
CA LYS A 258 -26.85 -3.77 12.46
C LYS A 258 -26.91 -4.78 13.60
N LYS A 259 -26.90 -6.08 13.29
CA LYS A 259 -26.92 -7.15 14.30
C LYS A 259 -25.70 -7.11 15.21
N ALA A 260 -24.55 -6.70 14.68
CA ALA A 260 -23.31 -6.52 15.43
C ALA A 260 -23.24 -5.18 16.21
N GLY A 261 -24.30 -4.36 16.18
CA GLY A 261 -24.37 -3.10 16.92
C GLY A 261 -23.82 -1.88 16.18
N TYR A 262 -23.51 -2.01 14.89
CA TYR A 262 -23.00 -0.88 14.08
C TYR A 262 -24.14 -0.12 13.39
N SER A 263 -24.04 1.22 13.39
CA SER A 263 -25.00 2.15 12.77
C SER A 263 -24.56 2.66 11.40
N PHE A 264 -23.99 1.79 10.55
CA PHE A 264 -23.50 2.19 9.23
C PHE A 264 -24.62 2.48 8.23
N SER A 265 -24.42 3.50 7.37
CA SER A 265 -25.36 3.78 6.29
C SER A 265 -25.30 2.69 5.21
N PHE A 266 -26.42 2.41 4.56
CA PHE A 266 -26.46 1.42 3.47
C PHE A 266 -25.53 1.80 2.30
N ILE A 267 -25.42 3.10 2.02
CA ILE A 267 -24.60 3.64 0.93
C ILE A 267 -23.11 3.38 1.20
N ASP A 268 -22.66 3.57 2.44
CA ASP A 268 -21.25 3.37 2.79
C ASP A 268 -20.87 1.89 2.79
N VAL A 269 -21.75 1.03 3.30
CA VAL A 269 -21.57 -0.43 3.21
C VAL A 269 -21.50 -0.88 1.74
N LYS A 270 -22.38 -0.34 0.88
CA LYS A 270 -22.35 -0.61 -0.56
C LYS A 270 -21.00 -0.22 -1.17
N LYS A 271 -20.57 1.03 -0.95
CA LYS A 271 -19.33 1.58 -1.49
C LYS A 271 -18.12 0.79 -1.01
N TRP A 272 -18.10 0.36 0.25
CA TRP A 272 -17.03 -0.46 0.78
C TRP A 272 -17.02 -1.86 0.15
N LEU A 273 -18.18 -2.52 0.02
CA LEU A 273 -18.31 -3.87 -0.51
C LEU A 273 -17.92 -3.95 -2.00
N GLU A 274 -18.31 -2.96 -2.81
CA GLU A 274 -17.97 -2.89 -4.24
C GLU A 274 -16.45 -2.84 -4.51
N ASN A 275 -15.65 -2.43 -3.50
CA ASN A 275 -14.20 -2.36 -3.58
C ASN A 275 -13.49 -3.65 -3.08
N GLN A 276 -14.22 -4.66 -2.63
CA GLN A 276 -13.61 -5.91 -2.16
C GLN A 276 -13.37 -6.89 -3.32
N ALA A 277 -12.15 -7.41 -3.44
CA ALA A 277 -11.76 -8.33 -4.51
C ALA A 277 -12.63 -9.60 -4.53
N ILE A 278 -12.90 -10.18 -3.36
CA ILE A 278 -13.74 -11.38 -3.23
C ILE A 278 -15.17 -11.09 -3.72
N TYR A 279 -15.73 -9.93 -3.38
CA TYR A 279 -17.06 -9.55 -3.84
C TYR A 279 -17.12 -9.42 -5.37
N GLN A 280 -16.08 -8.86 -6.00
CA GLN A 280 -16.03 -8.69 -7.45
C GLN A 280 -15.99 -10.03 -8.19
N ILE A 281 -15.28 -11.03 -7.66
CA ILE A 281 -15.19 -12.38 -8.24
C ILE A 281 -16.55 -13.08 -8.19
N PHE A 282 -17.24 -13.00 -7.05
CA PHE A 282 -18.52 -13.69 -6.84
C PHE A 282 -19.74 -12.80 -7.11
N ARG A 283 -19.54 -11.64 -7.76
CA ARG A 283 -20.62 -10.72 -8.07
C ARG A 283 -21.56 -11.35 -9.10
N PRO A 284 -22.88 -11.34 -8.89
CA PRO A 284 -23.81 -11.79 -9.92
C PRO A 284 -23.65 -10.93 -11.17
N SER A 285 -23.74 -11.57 -12.33
CA SER A 285 -23.65 -10.90 -13.62
C SER A 285 -24.68 -9.76 -13.72
N PRO A 286 -24.34 -8.64 -14.39
CA PRO A 286 -25.30 -7.58 -14.66
C PRO A 286 -26.57 -8.14 -15.30
N LYS A 287 -27.74 -7.69 -14.83
CA LYS A 287 -29.03 -8.12 -15.41
C LYS A 287 -29.19 -7.72 -16.88
N HIS A 288 -28.48 -6.68 -17.30
CA HIS A 288 -28.49 -6.20 -18.67
C HIS A 288 -27.06 -5.95 -19.13
N ILE A 289 -26.66 -6.65 -20.18
CA ILE A 289 -25.41 -6.44 -20.90
C ILE A 289 -25.84 -5.86 -22.26
N PRO A 290 -25.48 -4.61 -22.59
CA PRO A 290 -25.80 -4.06 -23.89
C PRO A 290 -25.01 -4.82 -24.96
N TYR A 291 -25.72 -5.51 -25.85
CA TYR A 291 -25.12 -6.13 -27.02
C TYR A 291 -25.09 -5.12 -28.18
N ALA A 292 -24.00 -5.10 -28.93
CA ALA A 292 -23.95 -4.37 -30.19
C ALA A 292 -25.02 -4.94 -31.12
N SER A 293 -25.98 -4.10 -31.53
CA SER A 293 -26.96 -4.49 -32.54
C SER A 293 -26.43 -4.16 -33.93
N TYR A 294 -26.32 -5.19 -34.76
CA TYR A 294 -26.02 -5.05 -36.19
C TYR A 294 -27.25 -4.60 -37.00
N SER A 295 -28.42 -4.44 -36.37
CA SER A 295 -29.68 -4.10 -37.05
C SER A 295 -29.72 -2.72 -37.70
N LYS A 296 -28.81 -1.81 -37.31
CA LYS A 296 -28.72 -0.46 -37.88
C LYS A 296 -27.80 -0.37 -39.09
N ILE A 297 -27.12 -1.46 -39.45
CA ILE A 297 -26.24 -1.52 -40.61
C ILE A 297 -27.12 -1.82 -41.83
N THR A 298 -27.12 -0.90 -42.79
CA THR A 298 -27.99 -0.98 -43.98
C THR A 298 -27.23 -1.17 -45.28
N LYS A 299 -25.90 -0.99 -45.25
CA LYS A 299 -25.03 -1.09 -46.42
C LYS A 299 -24.30 -2.44 -46.41
N PRO A 300 -24.39 -3.25 -47.49
CA PRO A 300 -23.58 -4.45 -47.66
C PRO A 300 -22.08 -4.14 -47.54
N ASN A 301 -21.29 -5.14 -47.14
CA ASN A 301 -19.84 -5.04 -47.00
C ASN A 301 -19.37 -3.91 -46.07
N THR A 302 -20.16 -3.54 -45.06
CA THR A 302 -19.75 -2.54 -44.07
C THR A 302 -19.27 -3.18 -42.78
N VAL A 303 -19.81 -4.35 -42.42
CA VAL A 303 -19.36 -5.12 -41.25
C VAL A 303 -19.45 -6.59 -41.58
N HIS A 304 -18.32 -7.29 -41.42
CA HIS A 304 -18.22 -8.72 -41.58
C HIS A 304 -18.02 -9.41 -40.24
N GLN A 305 -18.71 -10.53 -40.04
CA GLN A 305 -18.47 -11.45 -38.95
C GLN A 305 -17.62 -12.60 -39.47
N TYR A 306 -16.57 -12.93 -38.73
CA TYR A 306 -15.71 -14.06 -39.02
C TYR A 306 -15.70 -15.03 -37.85
N ASP A 307 -15.62 -16.31 -38.15
CA ASP A 307 -15.45 -17.36 -37.16
C ASP A 307 -14.49 -18.43 -37.68
N LEU A 308 -13.80 -19.10 -36.78
CA LEU A 308 -12.88 -20.19 -37.09
C LEU A 308 -13.38 -21.46 -36.42
N ILE A 309 -14.10 -22.25 -37.20
CA ILE A 309 -14.79 -23.45 -36.73
C ILE A 309 -13.82 -24.63 -36.81
N GLU A 310 -13.70 -25.39 -35.73
CA GLU A 310 -12.90 -26.61 -35.68
C GLU A 310 -13.70 -27.80 -36.21
N ILE A 311 -13.09 -28.56 -37.11
CA ILE A 311 -13.70 -29.75 -37.67
C ILE A 311 -13.33 -30.93 -36.77
N PRO A 312 -14.31 -31.56 -36.11
CA PRO A 312 -14.04 -32.77 -35.34
C PRO A 312 -13.73 -33.91 -36.30
N TYR A 313 -12.56 -34.52 -36.14
CA TYR A 313 -12.22 -35.81 -36.73
C TYR A 313 -12.40 -36.89 -35.67
N ASP A 314 -13.04 -38.01 -36.02
CA ASP A 314 -12.99 -39.21 -35.18
C ASP A 314 -11.54 -39.75 -35.19
N GLU A 315 -11.06 -40.21 -34.04
CA GLU A 315 -9.70 -40.77 -33.89
C GLU A 315 -9.46 -42.00 -34.78
N ASP A 316 -10.53 -42.62 -35.29
CA ASP A 316 -10.53 -43.82 -36.13
C ASP A 316 -10.56 -43.53 -37.65
N VAL A 317 -10.38 -42.27 -38.08
CA VAL A 317 -10.29 -41.98 -39.53
C VAL A 317 -8.96 -42.51 -40.07
N ASP A 318 -9.03 -43.63 -40.79
CA ASP A 318 -7.89 -44.26 -41.47
C ASP A 318 -7.29 -43.29 -42.51
N THR A 319 -6.28 -42.54 -42.09
CA THR A 319 -5.56 -41.55 -42.90
C THR A 319 -4.85 -42.17 -44.11
N ASN A 320 -4.79 -43.50 -44.23
CA ASN A 320 -4.23 -44.21 -45.38
C ASN A 320 -5.21 -44.30 -46.57
N LEU A 321 -6.49 -43.96 -46.39
CA LEU A 321 -7.50 -43.95 -47.46
C LEU A 321 -7.70 -42.57 -48.11
N LEU A 322 -7.01 -41.54 -47.64
CA LEU A 322 -7.08 -40.19 -48.20
C LEU A 322 -6.02 -40.04 -49.30
N ASP A 323 -6.46 -39.90 -50.56
CA ASP A 323 -5.63 -39.60 -51.72
C ASP A 323 -4.71 -38.39 -51.47
N ASN A 324 -3.43 -38.58 -51.06
CA ASN A 324 -2.29 -37.63 -51.02
C ASN A 324 -2.57 -36.13 -50.76
N GLY A 325 -3.70 -35.78 -50.15
CA GLY A 325 -4.25 -34.44 -50.06
C GLY A 325 -4.13 -33.86 -48.65
N PRO A 326 -4.17 -32.53 -48.51
CA PRO A 326 -4.10 -31.89 -47.21
C PRO A 326 -5.34 -32.23 -46.35
N ILE A 327 -5.11 -32.52 -45.07
CA ILE A 327 -6.17 -32.70 -44.06
C ILE A 327 -6.52 -31.31 -43.49
N TYR A 328 -7.80 -30.97 -43.47
CA TYR A 328 -8.28 -29.66 -43.07
C TYR A 328 -8.92 -29.68 -41.68
N TYR A 329 -8.27 -29.08 -40.70
CA TYR A 329 -8.76 -29.08 -39.31
C TYR A 329 -9.72 -27.94 -38.99
N TYR A 330 -9.78 -26.90 -39.84
CA TYR A 330 -10.55 -25.70 -39.55
C TYR A 330 -11.32 -25.18 -40.77
N VAL A 331 -12.40 -24.46 -40.52
CA VAL A 331 -13.13 -23.68 -41.51
C VAL A 331 -13.11 -22.22 -41.09
N LEU A 332 -12.54 -21.35 -41.92
CA LEU A 332 -12.74 -19.91 -41.80
C LEU A 332 -14.06 -19.55 -42.46
N LEU A 333 -15.01 -19.05 -41.67
CA LEU A 333 -16.32 -18.60 -42.14
C LEU A 333 -16.36 -17.07 -42.13
N VAL A 334 -16.80 -16.46 -43.23
CA VAL A 334 -16.97 -15.01 -43.38
C VAL A 334 -18.42 -14.71 -43.75
N ILE A 335 -19.05 -13.80 -43.01
CA ILE A 335 -20.46 -13.45 -43.16
C ILE A 335 -20.61 -11.94 -43.30
N ASP A 336 -21.27 -11.49 -44.37
CA ASP A 336 -21.72 -10.10 -44.45
C ASP A 336 -22.96 -9.88 -43.57
N CYS A 337 -22.89 -8.93 -42.64
CA CYS A 337 -23.93 -8.70 -41.64
C CYS A 337 -25.27 -8.24 -42.24
N VAL A 338 -25.25 -7.60 -43.42
CA VAL A 338 -26.44 -7.04 -44.07
C VAL A 338 -27.11 -8.04 -45.00
N THR A 339 -26.36 -8.56 -45.97
CA THR A 339 -26.88 -9.51 -46.96
C THR A 339 -27.05 -10.92 -46.41
N ARG A 340 -26.38 -11.22 -45.27
CA ARG A 340 -26.26 -12.58 -44.71
C ARG A 340 -25.57 -13.57 -45.65
N TYR A 341 -24.93 -13.09 -46.71
CA TYR A 341 -24.09 -13.90 -47.57
C TYR A 341 -22.94 -14.49 -46.75
N LYS A 342 -22.65 -15.77 -46.98
CA LYS A 342 -21.62 -16.51 -46.27
C LYS A 342 -20.66 -17.10 -47.28
N ASP A 343 -19.37 -16.97 -47.00
CA ASP A 343 -18.32 -17.67 -47.71
C ASP A 343 -17.40 -18.37 -46.72
N PHE A 344 -16.75 -19.42 -47.15
CA PHE A 344 -15.87 -20.18 -46.28
C PHE A 344 -14.71 -20.81 -47.04
N ILE A 345 -13.65 -21.11 -46.29
CA ILE A 345 -12.47 -21.79 -46.79
C ILE A 345 -11.93 -22.73 -45.73
N PHE A 346 -11.51 -23.91 -46.16
CA PHE A 346 -10.91 -24.93 -45.32
C PHE A 346 -9.44 -24.63 -45.08
N LEU A 347 -8.98 -24.84 -43.85
CA LEU A 347 -7.60 -24.57 -43.41
C LEU A 347 -7.02 -25.80 -42.73
N THR A 348 -5.71 -25.99 -42.93
CA THR A 348 -4.91 -27.04 -42.31
C THR A 348 -4.37 -26.60 -40.95
N SER A 349 -4.29 -25.30 -40.67
CA SER A 349 -3.85 -24.77 -39.37
C SER A 349 -4.57 -23.47 -38.99
N LYS A 350 -4.48 -23.09 -37.71
CA LYS A 350 -4.90 -21.75 -37.22
C LYS A 350 -3.80 -20.70 -37.38
N SER A 351 -2.80 -20.93 -38.23
CA SER A 351 -1.67 -19.99 -38.37
C SER A 351 -2.13 -18.65 -38.95
N SER A 352 -1.59 -17.56 -38.43
CA SER A 352 -1.95 -16.20 -38.89
C SER A 352 -1.67 -16.00 -40.39
N LYS A 353 -0.64 -16.66 -40.92
CA LYS A 353 -0.29 -16.62 -42.34
C LYS A 353 -1.38 -17.27 -43.20
N GLU A 354 -1.78 -18.50 -42.88
CA GLU A 354 -2.78 -19.24 -43.64
C GLU A 354 -4.16 -18.56 -43.57
N VAL A 355 -4.54 -18.05 -42.39
CA VAL A 355 -5.78 -17.27 -42.21
C VAL A 355 -5.76 -15.97 -43.03
N ALA A 356 -4.62 -15.27 -43.10
CA ALA A 356 -4.52 -14.05 -43.91
C ALA A 356 -4.60 -14.34 -45.42
N GLU A 357 -3.97 -15.42 -45.88
CA GLU A 357 -4.06 -15.89 -47.28
C GLU A 357 -5.50 -16.32 -47.62
N ALA A 358 -6.17 -16.97 -46.68
CA ALA A 358 -7.57 -17.37 -46.78
C ALA A 358 -8.53 -16.18 -46.91
N PHE A 359 -8.35 -15.12 -46.11
CA PHE A 359 -9.12 -13.88 -46.28
C PHE A 359 -8.92 -13.25 -47.66
N LYS A 360 -7.67 -13.18 -48.14
CA LYS A 360 -7.39 -12.69 -49.51
C LYS A 360 -8.11 -13.53 -50.55
N SER A 361 -8.06 -14.86 -50.44
CA SER A 361 -8.77 -15.76 -51.36
C SER A 361 -10.28 -15.55 -51.39
N ILE A 362 -10.89 -15.14 -50.27
CA ILE A 362 -12.33 -14.85 -50.17
C ILE A 362 -12.66 -13.50 -50.80
N TYR A 363 -11.92 -12.44 -50.44
CA TYR A 363 -12.24 -11.07 -50.85
C TYR A 363 -11.73 -10.68 -52.24
N ASP A 364 -10.65 -11.30 -52.71
CA ASP A 364 -10.08 -11.02 -54.02
C ASP A 364 -10.79 -11.81 -55.14
N ASN A 365 -11.80 -12.62 -54.79
CA ASN A 365 -12.59 -13.40 -55.76
C ASN A 365 -13.68 -12.51 -56.39
N PRO A 366 -13.58 -12.14 -57.68
CA PRO A 366 -14.51 -11.23 -58.33
C PRO A 366 -15.90 -11.83 -58.56
N ASP A 367 -16.04 -13.16 -58.48
CA ASP A 367 -17.31 -13.86 -58.69
C ASP A 367 -18.17 -13.89 -57.41
N LYS A 368 -17.62 -13.43 -56.28
CA LYS A 368 -18.30 -13.41 -54.98
C LYS A 368 -18.68 -11.97 -54.58
N PRO A 369 -19.82 -11.77 -53.90
CA PRO A 369 -20.32 -10.43 -53.54
C PRO A 369 -19.60 -9.80 -52.34
N LEU A 370 -18.63 -10.50 -51.74
CA LEU A 370 -17.86 -10.02 -50.60
C LEU A 370 -16.72 -9.11 -51.05
N ASN A 371 -16.62 -7.93 -50.43
CA ASN A 371 -15.52 -6.99 -50.61
C ASN A 371 -14.89 -6.68 -49.25
N TRP A 372 -13.65 -6.19 -49.23
CA TRP A 372 -13.04 -5.74 -47.99
C TRP A 372 -13.93 -4.67 -47.29
N PRO A 373 -14.29 -4.86 -46.01
CA PRO A 373 -15.22 -3.99 -45.29
C PRO A 373 -14.66 -2.63 -44.88
#